data_AF-A0A369JA38-F1
#
_entry.id   AF-A0A369JA38-F1
#
_cell.length_a   1.000
_cell.length_b   1.000
_cell.length_c   1.000
_cell.angle_alpha   90.00
_cell.angle_beta   90.00
_cell.angle_gamma   90.00
#
_symmetry.space_group_name_H-M   'P 1'
#
loop_
_entity.id
_entity.type
_entity.pdbx_description
1 polymer ?
#
loop_
_entity_poly.entity_id
_entity_poly.type
_entity_poly.pdbx_seq_one_letter_code
_entity_poly.pdbx_strand_id
1 'polypeptide(L)'
;MPAVLEYSPQSSLPRQTEARSSPIPWDGRKSRRSHRHEGASRLAQLHEDAIMAAVLQAEEEAHLLDRSIRSAMRENEARRMRDQTSSPAPPAPRFTSLAPSSLRASDRERNPPKKPKSPAEALRDHSYLFIGERTCWRCKNIIHRKPTSKNDALSSLHAACSFCGATQCRACSKPAPCMKFQCRGGLQCPLARGCCAELRAISLFEILCDFDKTYLDAAANLSGTDTWPVPQAEREDFVELVTSRADRSVSSKLNHVLLDALHGVNAYLSPESPTTEVHPAFPPMLCSSLVFEAVHGFLREESHTNWVVNGDIYSEIMKLVKLLFNRASLRDFVTEPLPAIRHSSGIQAWMWHRGHSVWEAHTRGHESLHNAVFSGGSQQAIARLDATFQRADLKSITASLRRDFQEIQVRSWADPALP
;
A
#
# COMPACT_ATOMS: atom_id res chain seq x y z
N MET A 1 -20.53 -31.62 -41.19
CA MET A 1 -19.16 -31.13 -40.96
C MET A 1 -18.91 -29.95 -41.88
N PRO A 2 -18.84 -28.72 -41.37
CA PRO A 2 -18.61 -27.55 -42.21
C PRO A 2 -17.12 -27.22 -42.34
N ALA A 3 -16.79 -26.66 -43.50
CA ALA A 3 -15.46 -26.45 -44.03
C ALA A 3 -14.65 -25.38 -43.27
N VAL A 4 -13.35 -25.63 -43.15
CA VAL A 4 -12.34 -24.71 -42.65
C VAL A 4 -11.91 -23.80 -43.81
N LEU A 5 -12.16 -22.50 -43.66
CA LEU A 5 -11.61 -21.46 -44.54
C LEU A 5 -10.31 -20.93 -43.91
N GLU A 6 -9.17 -21.29 -44.51
CA GLU A 6 -7.87 -20.70 -44.22
C GLU A 6 -7.80 -19.28 -44.78
N TYR A 7 -7.44 -18.32 -43.93
CA TYR A 7 -7.21 -16.92 -44.31
C TYR A 7 -5.71 -16.62 -44.11
N SER A 8 -4.98 -16.46 -45.21
CA SER A 8 -3.61 -15.94 -45.23
C SER A 8 -3.63 -14.42 -45.43
N PRO A 9 -2.91 -13.62 -44.62
CA PRO A 9 -2.61 -12.25 -44.97
C PRO A 9 -1.17 -12.13 -45.51
N GLN A 10 -1.07 -11.79 -46.80
CA GLN A 10 0.14 -11.20 -47.37
C GLN A 10 0.15 -9.70 -47.05
N SER A 11 1.12 -9.25 -46.25
CA SER A 11 1.42 -7.83 -46.05
C SER A 11 2.77 -7.51 -46.68
N SER A 12 2.72 -6.82 -47.82
CA SER A 12 3.86 -6.19 -48.48
C SER A 12 4.28 -4.93 -47.71
N LEU A 13 5.54 -4.89 -47.28
CA LEU A 13 6.17 -3.71 -46.69
C LEU A 13 6.76 -2.81 -47.79
N PRO A 14 6.67 -1.48 -47.68
CA PRO A 14 7.36 -0.57 -48.57
C PRO A 14 8.84 -0.42 -48.18
N ARG A 15 9.67 -0.49 -49.22
CA ARG A 15 11.12 -0.35 -49.26
C ARG A 15 11.53 1.05 -48.79
N GLN A 16 12.23 1.16 -47.67
CA GLN A 16 12.89 2.40 -47.26
C GLN A 16 14.18 2.60 -48.06
N THR A 17 14.32 3.77 -48.68
CA THR A 17 15.51 4.23 -49.39
C THR A 17 16.53 4.75 -48.40
N GLU A 18 17.70 4.10 -48.34
CA GLU A 18 18.86 4.53 -47.57
C GLU A 18 19.51 5.77 -48.21
N ALA A 19 19.45 6.90 -47.53
CA ALA A 19 20.23 8.09 -47.87
C ALA A 19 21.62 7.99 -47.21
N ARG A 20 22.62 7.62 -48.01
CA ARG A 20 24.05 7.72 -47.66
C ARG A 20 24.41 9.17 -47.35
N SER A 21 24.68 9.47 -46.08
CA SER A 21 25.31 10.71 -45.65
C SER A 21 26.81 10.46 -45.46
N SER A 22 27.63 11.25 -46.16
CA SER A 22 29.09 11.20 -46.08
C SER A 22 29.60 11.65 -44.70
N PRO A 23 30.72 11.08 -44.21
CA PRO A 23 31.30 11.47 -42.93
C PRO A 23 32.08 12.79 -43.07
N ILE A 24 31.70 13.77 -42.24
CA ILE A 24 32.44 15.02 -42.04
C ILE A 24 33.66 14.71 -41.16
N PRO A 25 34.88 15.17 -41.51
CA PRO A 25 36.06 14.96 -40.68
C PRO A 25 35.95 15.84 -39.42
N TRP A 26 35.85 15.20 -38.25
CA TRP A 26 35.91 15.88 -36.96
C TRP A 26 37.37 16.12 -36.57
N ASP A 27 37.75 17.39 -36.56
CA ASP A 27 39.05 17.85 -36.08
C ASP A 27 39.24 17.57 -34.59
N GLY A 28 40.41 17.03 -34.27
CA GLY A 28 40.82 16.61 -32.93
C GLY A 28 41.02 17.76 -31.96
N ARG A 29 39.97 18.14 -31.22
CA ARG A 29 40.09 18.80 -29.91
C ARG A 29 39.84 17.78 -28.80
N LYS A 30 40.82 16.92 -28.58
CA LYS A 30 40.85 16.02 -27.42
C LYS A 30 41.09 16.79 -26.12
N SER A 31 40.19 16.53 -25.18
CA SER A 31 40.49 16.22 -23.79
C SER A 31 41.04 17.31 -22.87
N ARG A 32 40.13 18.13 -22.32
CA ARG A 32 40.28 18.69 -20.95
C ARG A 32 39.01 18.62 -20.09
N ARG A 33 37.85 18.22 -20.64
CA ARG A 33 36.60 18.09 -19.86
C ARG A 33 36.38 16.71 -19.21
N SER A 34 37.10 15.66 -19.62
CA SER A 34 36.89 14.30 -19.10
C SER A 34 37.29 14.17 -17.62
N HIS A 35 38.39 14.79 -17.19
CA HIS A 35 38.87 14.64 -15.81
C HIS A 35 38.01 15.33 -14.74
N ARG A 36 37.16 16.30 -15.11
CA ARG A 36 36.28 16.95 -14.11
C ARG A 36 35.08 16.08 -13.70
N HIS A 37 34.60 15.21 -14.58
CA HIS A 37 33.48 14.32 -14.24
C HIS A 37 33.91 13.12 -13.37
N GLU A 38 35.12 12.59 -13.59
CA GLU A 38 35.66 11.49 -12.76
C GLU A 38 35.89 11.92 -11.30
N GLY A 39 36.36 13.16 -11.08
CA GLY A 39 36.55 13.70 -9.72
C GLY A 39 35.24 13.87 -8.95
N ALA A 40 34.19 14.38 -9.60
CA ALA A 40 32.87 14.53 -8.98
C ALA A 40 32.22 13.18 -8.65
N SER A 41 32.35 12.19 -9.53
CA SER A 41 31.83 10.84 -9.29
C SER A 41 32.53 10.15 -8.13
N ARG A 42 33.86 10.31 -7.99
CA ARG A 42 34.62 9.75 -6.85
C ARG A 42 34.27 10.42 -5.52
N LEU A 43 34.05 11.73 -5.50
CA LEU A 43 33.63 12.44 -4.30
C LEU A 43 32.23 12.02 -3.84
N ALA A 44 31.30 11.81 -4.78
CA ALA A 44 29.98 11.27 -4.46
C ALA A 44 30.08 9.86 -3.87
N GLN A 45 30.88 8.98 -4.47
CA GLN A 45 31.10 7.62 -3.97
C GLN A 45 31.70 7.61 -2.55
N LEU A 46 32.75 8.42 -2.30
CA LEU A 46 33.36 8.50 -0.97
C LEU A 46 32.40 9.05 0.09
N HIS A 47 31.51 9.97 -0.30
CA HIS A 47 30.48 10.49 0.60
C HIS A 47 29.41 9.43 0.92
N GLU A 48 28.98 8.64 -0.07
CA GLU A 48 28.09 7.49 0.15
C GLU A 48 28.75 6.43 1.04
N ASP A 49 30.01 6.10 0.78
CA ASP A 49 30.78 5.13 1.59
C ASP A 49 30.94 5.62 3.04
N ALA A 50 31.19 6.91 3.25
CA ALA A 50 31.27 7.51 4.59
C ALA A 50 29.93 7.50 5.32
N ILE A 51 28.82 7.76 4.62
CA ILE A 51 27.46 7.63 5.19
C ILE A 51 27.20 6.18 5.59
N MET A 52 27.53 5.22 4.71
CA MET A 52 27.33 3.79 5.00
C MET A 52 28.18 3.32 6.18
N ALA A 53 29.43 3.76 6.28
CA ALA A 53 30.29 3.46 7.43
C ALA A 53 29.70 4.02 8.74
N ALA A 54 29.20 5.25 8.72
CA ALA A 54 28.56 5.85 9.89
C ALA A 54 27.26 5.13 10.29
N VAL A 55 26.47 4.65 9.32
CA VAL A 55 25.26 3.85 9.58
C VAL A 55 25.63 2.50 10.19
N LEU A 56 26.62 1.79 9.64
CA LEU A 56 27.07 0.50 10.18
C LEU A 56 27.63 0.64 11.60
N GLN A 57 28.38 1.71 11.89
CA GLN A 57 28.86 1.98 13.24
C GLN A 57 27.71 2.25 14.21
N ALA A 58 26.72 3.05 13.81
CA ALA A 58 25.54 3.31 14.62
C ALA A 58 24.71 2.03 14.86
N GLU A 59 24.65 1.12 13.88
CA GLU A 59 24.01 -0.20 14.03
C GLU A 59 24.75 -1.09 15.04
N GLU A 60 26.08 -1.12 15.00
CA GLU A 60 26.90 -1.87 15.95
C GLU A 60 26.70 -1.33 17.38
N GLU A 61 26.74 -0.01 17.56
CA GLU A 61 26.49 0.65 18.85
C GLU A 61 25.07 0.38 19.36
N ALA A 62 24.06 0.42 18.49
CA ALA A 62 22.68 0.09 18.84
C ALA A 62 22.52 -1.38 19.26
N HIS A 63 23.19 -2.31 18.57
CA HIS A 63 23.19 -3.72 18.93
C HIS A 63 23.86 -4.00 20.28
N LEU A 64 24.95 -3.29 20.59
CA LEU A 64 25.62 -3.38 21.90
C LEU A 64 24.71 -2.84 23.01
N LEU A 65 23.99 -1.75 22.77
CA LEU A 65 23.02 -1.19 23.70
C LEU A 65 21.85 -2.15 23.96
N ASP A 66 21.27 -2.75 22.91
CA ASP A 66 20.18 -3.72 23.05
C ASP A 66 20.62 -4.96 23.86
N ARG A 67 21.82 -5.50 23.59
CA ARG A 67 22.38 -6.60 24.40
C ARG A 67 22.52 -6.20 25.87
N SER A 68 22.98 -4.98 26.14
CA SER A 68 23.11 -4.45 27.51
C SER A 68 21.74 -4.36 28.21
N ILE A 69 20.73 -3.82 27.53
CA ILE A 69 19.36 -3.72 28.07
C ILE A 69 18.78 -5.11 28.36
N ARG A 70 18.88 -6.06 27.42
CA ARG A 70 18.40 -7.44 27.62
C ARG A 70 19.11 -8.13 28.78
N SER A 71 20.41 -7.90 28.94
CA SER A 71 21.17 -8.41 30.09
C SER A 71 20.66 -7.84 31.42
N ALA A 72 20.41 -6.53 31.49
CA ALA A 72 19.87 -5.88 32.68
C ALA A 72 18.44 -6.37 33.01
N MET A 73 17.59 -6.60 32.00
CA MET A 73 16.24 -7.15 32.20
C MET A 73 16.29 -8.57 32.79
N ARG A 74 17.17 -9.44 32.27
CA ARG A 74 17.37 -10.79 32.80
C ARG A 74 17.87 -10.77 34.25
N GLU A 75 18.76 -9.85 34.59
CA GLU A 75 19.22 -9.70 35.98
C GLU A 75 18.10 -9.25 36.91
N ASN A 76 17.24 -8.33 36.47
CA ASN A 76 16.12 -7.84 37.26
C ASN A 76 15.04 -8.92 37.46
N GLU A 77 14.75 -9.71 36.42
CA GLU A 77 13.85 -10.86 36.54
C GLU A 77 14.40 -11.93 37.50
N ALA A 78 15.71 -12.21 37.44
CA ALA A 78 16.37 -13.08 38.40
C ALA A 78 16.37 -12.55 39.85
N ARG A 79 16.27 -11.22 40.05
CA ARG A 79 16.05 -10.61 41.37
C ARG A 79 14.61 -10.81 41.83
N ARG A 80 13.62 -10.54 40.96
CA ARG A 80 12.19 -10.75 41.29
C ARG A 80 11.86 -12.20 41.65
N MET A 81 12.45 -13.16 40.95
CA MET A 81 12.26 -14.59 41.25
C MET A 81 12.85 -14.98 42.61
N ARG A 82 13.92 -14.31 43.07
CA ARG A 82 14.44 -14.50 44.43
C ARG A 82 13.48 -13.93 45.48
N ASP A 83 12.91 -12.75 45.23
CA ASP A 83 12.02 -12.09 46.19
C ASP A 83 10.63 -12.78 46.30
N GLN A 84 10.18 -13.51 45.29
CA GLN A 84 8.90 -14.24 45.35
C GLN A 84 8.94 -15.51 46.20
N THR A 85 10.13 -16.05 46.51
CA THR A 85 10.25 -17.25 47.36
C THR A 85 10.02 -16.98 48.86
N SER A 86 9.81 -15.73 49.27
CA SER A 86 9.65 -15.35 50.69
C SER A 86 8.26 -14.79 51.06
N SER A 87 7.29 -14.76 50.14
CA SER A 87 5.94 -14.26 50.46
C SER A 87 4.98 -15.36 50.96
N PRO A 88 4.36 -15.21 52.15
CA PRO A 88 3.31 -16.11 52.62
C PRO A 88 2.03 -15.99 51.79
N ALA A 89 1.35 -17.12 51.61
CA ALA A 89 0.20 -17.29 50.73
C ALA A 89 -0.98 -16.35 51.08
N PRO A 90 -1.62 -15.72 50.08
CA PRO A 90 -2.80 -14.89 50.30
C PRO A 90 -4.05 -15.76 50.57
N PRO A 91 -4.99 -15.30 51.42
CA PRO A 91 -6.22 -16.02 51.71
C PRO A 91 -7.20 -16.00 50.53
N ALA A 92 -7.90 -17.13 50.34
CA ALA A 92 -8.80 -17.39 49.22
C ALA A 92 -10.02 -16.45 49.18
N PRO A 93 -10.46 -15.99 47.99
CA PRO A 93 -11.64 -15.16 47.84
C PRO A 93 -12.94 -15.99 47.89
N ARG A 94 -13.91 -15.52 48.68
CA ARG A 94 -15.28 -16.07 48.75
C ARG A 94 -16.12 -15.53 47.59
N PHE A 95 -16.59 -16.43 46.73
CA PHE A 95 -17.58 -16.13 45.69
C PHE A 95 -19.01 -16.23 46.24
N THR A 96 -19.75 -15.13 46.22
CA THR A 96 -21.21 -15.11 46.42
C THR A 96 -21.92 -15.20 45.07
N SER A 97 -22.65 -16.30 44.89
CA SER A 97 -23.52 -16.57 43.74
C SER A 97 -24.87 -15.86 43.93
N LEU A 98 -25.28 -15.03 42.97
CA LEU A 98 -26.61 -14.46 42.89
C LEU A 98 -27.31 -14.97 41.63
N ALA A 99 -28.51 -15.51 41.84
CA ALA A 99 -29.36 -16.12 40.82
C ALA A 99 -30.03 -15.06 39.91
N PRO A 100 -30.30 -15.36 38.63
CA PRO A 100 -30.99 -14.44 37.74
C PRO A 100 -32.50 -14.67 37.71
N SER A 101 -33.25 -13.58 37.90
CA SER A 101 -34.70 -13.52 37.76
C SER A 101 -35.12 -13.46 36.28
N SER A 102 -36.02 -14.37 35.92
CA SER A 102 -36.62 -14.55 34.60
C SER A 102 -37.68 -13.48 34.30
N LEU A 103 -37.40 -12.58 33.35
CA LEU A 103 -38.40 -11.72 32.71
C LEU A 103 -38.68 -12.22 31.29
N ARG A 104 -39.91 -12.68 31.07
CA ARG A 104 -40.46 -13.08 29.77
C ARG A 104 -40.71 -11.82 28.93
N ALA A 105 -39.90 -11.63 27.89
CA ALA A 105 -40.10 -10.61 26.88
C ALA A 105 -40.74 -11.22 25.62
N SER A 106 -41.73 -10.51 25.10
CA SER A 106 -42.57 -10.86 23.95
C SER A 106 -41.76 -11.13 22.68
N ASP A 107 -41.94 -12.33 22.12
CA ASP A 107 -41.37 -12.78 20.84
C ASP A 107 -41.94 -11.97 19.68
N ARG A 108 -41.24 -10.88 19.34
CA ARG A 108 -41.41 -10.21 18.05
C ARG A 108 -40.39 -10.84 17.11
N GLU A 109 -40.88 -11.60 16.14
CA GLU A 109 -40.13 -12.32 15.11
C GLU A 109 -39.19 -11.36 14.35
N ARG A 110 -38.02 -11.07 14.93
CA ARG A 110 -36.96 -10.30 14.27
C ARG A 110 -36.28 -11.26 13.32
N ASN A 111 -36.36 -10.96 12.02
CA ASN A 111 -35.49 -11.57 11.03
C ASN A 111 -34.05 -11.60 11.59
N PRO A 112 -33.38 -12.76 11.59
CA PRO A 112 -32.02 -12.85 12.12
C PRO A 112 -31.15 -11.80 11.39
N PRO A 113 -30.30 -11.05 12.10
CA PRO A 113 -29.44 -10.06 11.49
C PRO A 113 -28.62 -10.75 10.40
N LYS A 114 -28.68 -10.22 9.16
CA LYS A 114 -27.86 -10.74 8.06
C LYS A 114 -26.40 -10.70 8.49
N LYS A 115 -25.69 -11.82 8.33
CA LYS A 115 -24.25 -11.86 8.59
C LYS A 115 -23.58 -10.75 7.77
N PRO A 116 -22.65 -9.97 8.37
CA PRO A 116 -21.93 -8.94 7.63
C PRO A 116 -21.21 -9.57 6.44
N LYS A 117 -21.30 -8.94 5.27
CA LYS A 117 -20.58 -9.38 4.07
C LYS A 117 -19.07 -9.27 4.31
N SER A 118 -18.30 -10.22 3.77
CA SER A 118 -16.86 -10.03 3.70
C SER A 118 -16.50 -8.83 2.81
N PRO A 119 -15.32 -8.21 2.96
CA PRO A 119 -14.90 -7.12 2.08
C PRO A 119 -14.95 -7.49 0.60
N ALA A 120 -14.55 -8.72 0.27
CA ALA A 120 -14.63 -9.22 -1.10
C ALA A 120 -16.08 -9.31 -1.60
N GLU A 121 -17.00 -9.85 -0.81
CA GLU A 121 -18.42 -9.90 -1.19
C GLU A 121 -19.01 -8.50 -1.38
N ALA A 122 -18.66 -7.54 -0.52
CA ALA A 122 -19.06 -6.15 -0.69
C ALA A 122 -18.44 -5.52 -1.95
N LEU A 123 -17.18 -5.80 -2.26
CA LEU A 123 -16.52 -5.32 -3.48
C LEU A 123 -17.14 -5.91 -4.75
N ARG A 124 -17.65 -7.15 -4.69
CA ARG A 124 -18.28 -7.84 -5.82
C ARG A 124 -19.53 -7.11 -6.32
N ASP A 125 -20.28 -6.46 -5.43
CA ASP A 125 -21.43 -5.62 -5.78
C ASP A 125 -21.04 -4.46 -6.71
N HIS A 126 -19.75 -4.09 -6.74
CA HIS A 126 -19.19 -3.04 -7.59
C HIS A 126 -18.37 -3.58 -8.78
N SER A 127 -18.38 -4.89 -9.05
CA SER A 127 -17.59 -5.52 -10.14
C SER A 127 -17.84 -4.90 -11.53
N TYR A 128 -19.08 -4.48 -11.83
CA TYR A 128 -19.44 -3.80 -13.08
C TYR A 128 -18.62 -2.53 -13.38
N LEU A 129 -17.99 -1.95 -12.35
CA LEU A 129 -17.10 -0.81 -12.48
C LEU A 129 -15.74 -1.20 -13.08
N PHE A 130 -15.20 -2.34 -12.65
CA PHE A 130 -13.83 -2.79 -12.93
C PHE A 130 -13.75 -3.73 -14.14
N ILE A 131 -14.72 -4.63 -14.29
CA ILE A 131 -14.75 -5.64 -15.36
C ILE A 131 -15.83 -5.37 -16.42
N GLY A 132 -16.77 -4.47 -16.16
CA GLY A 132 -17.90 -4.22 -17.05
C GLY A 132 -17.51 -3.59 -18.38
N GLU A 133 -18.20 -4.02 -19.44
CA GLU A 133 -18.13 -3.39 -20.75
C GLU A 133 -18.67 -1.95 -20.70
N ARG A 134 -18.26 -1.13 -21.68
CA ARG A 134 -18.70 0.25 -21.80
C ARG A 134 -19.11 0.52 -23.24
N THR A 135 -20.15 1.32 -23.42
CA THR A 135 -20.59 1.75 -24.75
C THR A 135 -20.00 3.13 -25.06
N CYS A 136 -19.62 3.35 -26.32
CA CYS A 136 -19.20 4.66 -26.79
C CYS A 136 -20.34 5.67 -26.67
N TRP A 137 -20.13 6.82 -26.03
CA TRP A 137 -21.17 7.85 -25.91
C TRP A 137 -21.68 8.34 -27.27
N ARG A 138 -20.79 8.38 -28.27
CA ARG A 138 -21.04 8.89 -29.61
C ARG A 138 -21.71 7.88 -30.55
N CYS A 139 -21.09 6.71 -30.77
CA CYS A 139 -21.58 5.73 -31.75
C CYS A 139 -22.23 4.48 -31.14
N LYS A 140 -22.32 4.40 -29.80
CA LYS A 140 -22.92 3.28 -29.04
C LYS A 140 -22.23 1.92 -29.18
N ASN A 141 -21.23 1.78 -30.05
CA ASN A 141 -20.40 0.56 -30.11
C ASN A 141 -19.75 0.23 -28.76
N ILE A 142 -19.60 -1.06 -28.49
CA ILE A 142 -18.94 -1.57 -27.29
C ILE A 142 -17.44 -1.24 -27.38
N ILE A 143 -16.93 -0.62 -26.32
CA ILE A 143 -15.50 -0.38 -26.09
C ILE A 143 -15.00 -1.53 -25.24
N HIS A 144 -14.36 -2.51 -25.87
CA HIS A 144 -13.71 -3.60 -25.17
C HIS A 144 -12.54 -3.07 -24.34
N ARG A 145 -12.53 -3.40 -23.04
CA ARG A 145 -11.39 -3.11 -22.18
C ARG A 145 -10.27 -4.06 -22.56
N LYS A 146 -9.12 -3.51 -22.98
CA LYS A 146 -7.88 -4.27 -22.94
C LYS A 146 -7.42 -4.29 -21.48
N PRO A 147 -7.04 -5.45 -20.92
CA PRO A 147 -6.29 -5.49 -19.68
C PRO A 147 -5.09 -4.56 -19.83
N THR A 148 -4.95 -3.60 -18.93
CA THR A 148 -3.80 -2.68 -18.89
C THR A 148 -2.53 -3.54 -18.78
N SER A 149 -1.60 -3.37 -19.71
CA SER A 149 -0.26 -3.95 -19.58
C SER A 149 0.48 -3.25 -18.44
N LYS A 150 1.43 -3.94 -17.80
CA LYS A 150 2.16 -3.59 -16.55
C LYS A 150 2.68 -2.13 -16.40
N ASN A 151 2.74 -1.32 -17.46
CA ASN A 151 3.28 0.05 -17.41
C ASN A 151 2.23 1.16 -17.68
N ASP A 152 0.94 0.81 -17.82
CA ASP A 152 -0.10 1.72 -18.32
C ASP A 152 -1.29 1.93 -17.36
N ALA A 153 -1.21 1.46 -16.11
CA ALA A 153 -2.32 1.62 -15.14
C ALA A 153 -2.74 3.09 -14.95
N LEU A 154 -1.79 4.02 -14.99
CA LEU A 154 -2.10 5.44 -14.92
C LEU A 154 -2.54 6.05 -16.26
N SER A 155 -2.18 5.45 -17.40
CA SER A 155 -2.47 6.03 -18.72
C SER A 155 -3.93 5.76 -19.18
N SER A 156 -4.67 4.88 -18.51
CA SER A 156 -6.02 4.43 -18.91
C SER A 156 -7.21 5.11 -18.22
N LEU A 157 -7.11 6.42 -17.96
CA LEU A 157 -8.27 7.22 -17.51
C LEU A 157 -9.33 7.42 -18.63
N HIS A 158 -8.90 7.19 -19.87
CA HIS A 158 -9.70 7.36 -21.06
C HIS A 158 -10.08 6.01 -21.69
N ALA A 159 -11.29 5.94 -22.18
CA ALA A 159 -11.73 4.92 -23.12
C ALA A 159 -11.79 5.55 -24.52
N ALA A 160 -11.03 5.01 -25.47
CA ALA A 160 -11.08 5.42 -26.88
C ALA A 160 -11.90 4.40 -27.67
N CYS A 161 -12.93 4.87 -28.38
CA CYS A 161 -13.72 4.02 -29.25
C CYS A 161 -12.91 3.65 -30.51
N SER A 162 -12.74 2.36 -30.77
CA SER A 162 -12.05 1.86 -31.97
C SER A 162 -12.80 2.18 -33.27
N PHE A 163 -14.13 2.33 -33.21
CA PHE A 163 -14.97 2.58 -34.39
C PHE A 163 -14.97 4.06 -34.82
N CYS A 164 -15.33 4.98 -33.92
CA CYS A 164 -15.48 6.40 -34.26
C CYS A 164 -14.35 7.29 -33.72
N GLY A 165 -13.34 6.72 -33.05
CA GLY A 165 -12.18 7.43 -32.50
C GLY A 165 -12.48 8.34 -31.30
N ALA A 166 -13.73 8.43 -30.85
CA ALA A 166 -14.13 9.32 -29.76
C ALA A 166 -13.51 8.86 -28.43
N THR A 167 -13.04 9.83 -27.64
CA THR A 167 -12.46 9.59 -26.32
C THR A 167 -13.48 9.97 -25.24
N GLN A 168 -13.56 9.15 -24.19
CA GLN A 168 -14.51 9.33 -23.09
C GLN A 168 -13.87 8.97 -21.75
N CYS A 169 -14.42 9.49 -20.65
CA CYS A 169 -14.09 9.00 -19.32
C CYS A 169 -14.40 7.51 -19.24
N ARG A 170 -13.42 6.72 -18.80
CA ARG A 170 -13.57 5.26 -18.70
C ARG A 170 -14.70 4.83 -17.76
N ALA A 171 -15.02 5.65 -16.76
CA ALA A 171 -16.01 5.33 -15.76
C ALA A 171 -17.42 5.78 -16.17
N CYS A 172 -17.66 7.09 -16.21
CA CYS A 172 -18.99 7.67 -16.45
C CYS A 172 -19.35 7.83 -17.94
N SER A 173 -18.46 7.44 -18.85
CA SER A 173 -18.65 7.54 -20.31
C SER A 173 -18.87 8.96 -20.87
N LYS A 174 -18.75 10.00 -20.05
CA LYS A 174 -18.82 11.39 -20.52
C LYS A 174 -17.66 11.71 -21.47
N PRO A 175 -17.84 12.60 -22.46
CA PRO A 175 -16.75 13.04 -23.34
C PRO A 175 -15.54 13.53 -22.54
N ALA A 176 -14.34 13.07 -22.90
CA ALA A 176 -13.10 13.54 -22.28
C ALA A 176 -12.73 14.92 -22.88
N PRO A 177 -12.47 15.96 -22.05
CA PRO A 177 -12.12 17.29 -22.54
C PRO A 177 -10.68 17.37 -23.05
N CYS A 178 -9.84 16.38 -22.71
CA CYS A 178 -8.45 16.37 -23.10
C CYS A 178 -8.27 15.91 -24.55
N MET A 179 -7.38 16.57 -25.29
CA MET A 179 -7.04 16.16 -26.66
C MET A 179 -6.28 14.82 -26.65
N LYS A 180 -6.69 13.89 -27.52
CA LYS A 180 -6.20 12.49 -27.60
C LYS A 180 -4.66 12.37 -27.64
N PHE A 181 -3.97 13.36 -28.23
CA PHE A 181 -2.52 13.31 -28.44
C PHE A 181 -1.70 14.08 -27.38
N GLN A 182 -2.36 14.89 -26.54
CA GLN A 182 -1.68 15.75 -25.56
C GLN A 182 -1.80 15.22 -24.14
N CYS A 183 -2.79 14.37 -23.87
CA CYS A 183 -2.97 13.81 -22.53
C CYS A 183 -2.26 12.46 -22.40
N ARG A 184 -1.19 12.43 -21.59
CA ARG A 184 -0.50 11.19 -21.21
C ARG A 184 -1.28 10.36 -20.17
N GLY A 185 -2.45 10.84 -19.73
CA GLY A 185 -3.18 10.25 -18.62
C GLY A 185 -2.55 10.57 -17.26
N GLY A 186 -2.77 9.69 -16.30
CA GLY A 186 -2.23 9.74 -14.94
C GLY A 186 -2.77 10.90 -14.10
N LEU A 187 -2.07 11.17 -13.00
CA LEU A 187 -2.47 12.21 -12.04
C LEU A 187 -2.49 13.63 -12.63
N GLN A 188 -1.80 13.85 -13.75
CA GLN A 188 -1.77 15.13 -14.47
C GLN A 188 -2.96 15.30 -15.43
N CYS A 189 -3.74 14.24 -15.66
CA CYS A 189 -4.94 14.34 -16.46
C CYS A 189 -6.02 15.15 -15.70
N PRO A 190 -6.67 16.13 -16.35
CA PRO A 190 -7.79 16.87 -15.75
C PRO A 190 -8.92 15.96 -15.25
N LEU A 191 -9.10 14.79 -15.86
CA LEU A 191 -10.11 13.82 -15.43
C LEU A 191 -9.77 13.13 -14.11
N ALA A 192 -8.48 12.94 -13.80
CA ALA A 192 -8.02 12.14 -12.67
C ALA A 192 -8.60 12.62 -11.34
N ARG A 193 -8.71 13.95 -11.18
CA ARG A 193 -9.23 14.59 -9.96
C ARG A 193 -10.69 15.02 -10.09
N GLY A 194 -11.09 15.50 -11.27
CA GLY A 194 -12.34 16.25 -11.43
C GLY A 194 -13.51 15.52 -12.07
N CYS A 195 -13.34 14.31 -12.62
CA CYS A 195 -14.40 13.73 -13.45
C CYS A 195 -15.58 13.11 -12.67
N CYS A 196 -15.31 12.04 -11.92
CA CYS A 196 -16.32 11.29 -11.16
C CYS A 196 -15.65 10.34 -10.15
N ALA A 197 -16.41 9.90 -9.14
CA ALA A 197 -15.91 9.03 -8.08
C ALA A 197 -15.58 7.62 -8.58
N GLU A 198 -16.34 7.15 -9.58
CA GLU A 198 -16.14 5.87 -10.25
C GLU A 198 -14.79 5.81 -10.98
N LEU A 199 -14.33 6.91 -11.58
CA LEU A 199 -13.01 6.95 -12.22
C LEU A 199 -11.90 6.82 -11.18
N ARG A 200 -12.02 7.51 -10.05
CA ARG A 200 -11.05 7.39 -8.94
C ARG A 200 -11.03 5.97 -8.37
N ALA A 201 -12.18 5.32 -8.24
CA ALA A 201 -12.27 3.91 -7.82
C ALA A 201 -11.55 2.99 -8.82
N ILE A 202 -11.76 3.16 -10.14
CA ILE A 202 -11.04 2.38 -11.15
C ILE A 202 -9.53 2.59 -11.04
N SER A 203 -9.07 3.83 -10.93
CA SER A 203 -7.63 4.12 -10.86
C SER A 203 -6.99 3.52 -9.60
N LEU A 204 -7.66 3.69 -8.46
CA LEU A 204 -7.21 3.12 -7.19
C LEU A 204 -7.16 1.58 -7.28
N PHE A 205 -8.19 0.96 -7.87
CA PHE A 205 -8.21 -0.48 -8.10
C PHE A 205 -7.01 -0.96 -8.91
N GLU A 206 -6.65 -0.25 -9.99
CA GLU A 206 -5.51 -0.62 -10.83
C GLU A 206 -4.17 -0.49 -10.10
N ILE A 207 -3.99 0.59 -9.32
CA ILE A 207 -2.81 0.76 -8.46
C ILE A 207 -2.66 -0.42 -7.49
N LEU A 208 -3.76 -0.81 -6.83
CA LEU A 208 -3.76 -1.91 -5.87
C LEU A 208 -3.54 -3.27 -6.57
N CYS A 209 -4.05 -3.47 -7.78
CA CYS A 209 -3.78 -4.66 -8.59
C CYS A 209 -2.29 -4.82 -8.90
N ASP A 210 -1.64 -3.73 -9.33
CA ASP A 210 -0.22 -3.75 -9.69
C ASP A 210 0.66 -4.00 -8.46
N PHE A 211 0.30 -3.39 -7.32
CA PHE A 211 0.94 -3.66 -6.03
C PHE A 211 0.77 -5.13 -5.62
N ASP A 212 -0.48 -5.61 -5.50
CA ASP A 212 -0.78 -6.97 -5.04
C ASP A 212 -0.05 -8.02 -5.87
N LYS A 213 -0.04 -7.85 -7.19
CA LYS A 213 0.66 -8.75 -8.11
C LYS A 213 2.16 -8.78 -7.83
N THR A 214 2.79 -7.61 -7.73
CA THR A 214 4.25 -7.53 -7.52
C THR A 214 4.65 -8.06 -6.14
N TYR A 215 3.82 -7.78 -5.13
CA TYR A 215 3.98 -8.29 -3.77
C TYR A 215 3.87 -9.82 -3.73
N LEU A 216 2.84 -10.40 -4.35
CA LEU A 216 2.62 -11.85 -4.38
C LEU A 216 3.68 -12.59 -5.20
N ASP A 217 4.06 -12.04 -6.36
CA ASP A 217 5.16 -12.58 -7.17
C ASP A 217 6.45 -12.62 -6.32
N ALA A 218 6.74 -11.58 -5.52
CA ALA A 218 7.93 -11.53 -4.68
C ALA A 218 7.85 -12.49 -3.47
N ALA A 219 6.71 -12.55 -2.79
CA ALA A 219 6.50 -13.45 -1.65
C ALA A 219 6.61 -14.92 -2.05
N ALA A 220 5.97 -15.33 -3.16
CA ALA A 220 6.05 -16.71 -3.66
C ALA A 220 7.48 -17.10 -4.07
N ASN A 221 8.23 -16.17 -4.68
CA ASN A 221 9.63 -16.41 -5.02
C ASN A 221 10.52 -16.60 -3.79
N LEU A 222 10.24 -15.89 -2.69
CA LEU A 222 11.00 -16.02 -1.45
C LEU A 222 10.75 -17.36 -0.77
N SER A 223 9.48 -17.77 -0.67
CA SER A 223 9.11 -19.02 0.00
C SER A 223 9.53 -20.26 -0.79
N GLY A 224 9.85 -20.09 -2.08
CA GLY A 224 10.15 -21.20 -2.99
C GLY A 224 8.96 -22.13 -3.18
N THR A 225 7.75 -21.69 -2.82
CA THR A 225 6.54 -22.49 -2.97
C THR A 225 5.89 -22.17 -4.30
N ASP A 226 5.50 -23.21 -5.03
CA ASP A 226 4.60 -23.09 -6.19
C ASP A 226 3.14 -22.97 -5.75
N THR A 227 2.89 -22.61 -4.49
CA THR A 227 1.53 -22.58 -3.93
C THR A 227 0.82 -21.29 -4.32
N TRP A 228 -0.28 -21.45 -5.05
CA TRP A 228 -1.15 -20.35 -5.44
C TRP A 228 -2.59 -20.71 -5.11
N PRO A 229 -3.33 -19.89 -4.33
CA PRO A 229 -2.97 -18.59 -3.75
C PRO A 229 -1.92 -18.64 -2.63
N VAL A 230 -1.16 -17.56 -2.44
CA VAL A 230 -0.07 -17.48 -1.45
C VAL A 230 -0.64 -17.43 -0.02
N PRO A 231 -0.22 -18.32 0.91
CA PRO A 231 -0.64 -18.30 2.31
C PRO A 231 -0.20 -17.04 3.07
N GLN A 232 -0.92 -16.69 4.14
CA GLN A 232 -0.60 -15.51 4.97
C GLN A 232 0.78 -15.59 5.62
N ALA A 233 1.16 -16.74 6.17
CA ALA A 233 2.44 -16.91 6.86
C ALA A 233 3.63 -16.57 5.95
N GLU A 234 3.61 -17.05 4.71
CA GLU A 234 4.67 -16.74 3.73
C GLU A 234 4.76 -15.25 3.39
N ARG A 235 3.62 -14.55 3.40
CA ARG A 235 3.59 -13.11 3.15
C ARG A 235 4.04 -12.31 4.38
N GLU A 236 3.73 -12.77 5.58
CA GLU A 236 4.24 -12.20 6.84
C GLU A 236 5.77 -12.34 6.92
N ASP A 237 6.32 -13.52 6.59
CA ASP A 237 7.77 -13.76 6.51
C ASP A 237 8.43 -12.84 5.46
N PHE A 238 7.77 -12.65 4.31
CA PHE A 238 8.23 -11.74 3.26
C PHE A 238 8.24 -10.28 3.72
N VAL A 239 7.22 -9.84 4.44
CA VAL A 239 7.17 -8.49 5.01
C VAL A 239 8.27 -8.28 6.03
N GLU A 240 8.49 -9.23 6.94
CA GLU A 240 9.58 -9.17 7.92
C GLU A 240 10.96 -9.10 7.23
N LEU A 241 11.18 -9.87 6.16
CA LEU A 241 12.41 -9.79 5.36
C LEU A 241 12.61 -8.38 4.79
N VAL A 242 11.55 -7.77 4.24
CA VAL A 242 11.63 -6.46 3.60
C VAL A 242 11.79 -5.33 4.61
N THR A 243 11.08 -5.37 5.74
CA THR A 243 11.18 -4.33 6.77
C THR A 243 12.52 -4.41 7.49
N SER A 244 13.02 -5.61 7.79
CA SER A 244 14.33 -5.84 8.41
C SER A 244 15.52 -5.56 7.49
N ARG A 245 15.28 -5.46 6.18
CA ARG A 245 16.29 -5.28 5.12
C ARG A 245 17.34 -6.38 5.05
N ALA A 246 17.01 -7.59 5.50
CA ALA A 246 17.91 -8.74 5.40
C ALA A 246 18.27 -9.05 3.93
N ASP A 247 17.38 -8.75 2.97
CA ASP A 247 17.70 -8.68 1.53
C ASP A 247 17.50 -7.27 0.98
N ARG A 248 18.61 -6.55 0.72
CA ARG A 248 18.57 -5.17 0.22
C ARG A 248 17.95 -5.03 -1.18
N SER A 249 18.14 -6.02 -2.05
CA SER A 249 17.65 -5.97 -3.43
C SER A 249 16.13 -6.12 -3.45
N VAL A 250 15.62 -7.14 -2.76
CA VAL A 250 14.19 -7.40 -2.61
C VAL A 250 13.52 -6.24 -1.88
N SER A 251 14.12 -5.75 -0.80
CA SER A 251 13.59 -4.61 -0.04
C SER A 251 13.50 -3.35 -0.88
N SER A 252 14.57 -2.99 -1.62
CA SER A 252 14.58 -1.80 -2.47
C SER A 252 13.50 -1.86 -3.55
N LYS A 253 13.30 -3.04 -4.16
CA LYS A 253 12.27 -3.23 -5.19
C LYS A 253 10.87 -3.10 -4.60
N LEU A 254 10.57 -3.76 -3.47
CA LEU A 254 9.25 -3.65 -2.86
C LEU A 254 8.99 -2.24 -2.33
N ASN A 255 9.97 -1.60 -1.71
CA ASN A 255 9.89 -0.23 -1.21
C ASN A 255 9.47 0.74 -2.31
N HIS A 256 10.06 0.61 -3.50
CA HIS A 256 9.70 1.46 -4.63
C HIS A 256 8.25 1.25 -5.07
N VAL A 257 7.81 -0.01 -5.18
CA VAL A 257 6.44 -0.37 -5.58
C VAL A 257 5.40 0.04 -4.54
N LEU A 258 5.72 -0.13 -3.24
CA LEU A 258 4.88 0.33 -2.14
C LEU A 258 4.76 1.85 -2.14
N LEU A 259 5.88 2.56 -2.31
CA LEU A 259 5.89 4.03 -2.35
C LEU A 259 5.05 4.56 -3.52
N ASP A 260 5.18 3.98 -4.72
CA ASP A 260 4.39 4.33 -5.88
C ASP A 260 2.88 4.05 -5.66
N ALA A 261 2.56 2.92 -5.03
CA ALA A 261 1.18 2.59 -4.67
C ALA A 261 0.61 3.59 -3.66
N LEU A 262 1.34 3.92 -2.59
CA LEU A 262 0.92 4.89 -1.58
C LEU A 262 0.73 6.29 -2.19
N HIS A 263 1.67 6.76 -3.02
CA HIS A 263 1.53 8.02 -3.75
C HIS A 263 0.25 8.04 -4.60
N GLY A 264 -0.02 6.96 -5.33
CA GLY A 264 -1.22 6.82 -6.14
C GLY A 264 -2.50 6.85 -5.30
N VAL A 265 -2.54 6.05 -4.24
CA VAL A 265 -3.67 5.97 -3.30
C VAL A 265 -3.93 7.34 -2.67
N ASN A 266 -2.90 7.97 -2.12
CA ASN A 266 -2.97 9.29 -1.51
C ASN A 266 -3.47 10.32 -2.52
N ALA A 267 -2.96 10.32 -3.75
CA ALA A 267 -3.38 11.28 -4.77
C ALA A 267 -4.87 11.14 -5.15
N TYR A 268 -5.40 9.91 -5.25
CA TYR A 268 -6.82 9.68 -5.55
C TYR A 268 -7.74 9.88 -4.34
N LEU A 269 -7.20 9.78 -3.13
CA LEU A 269 -7.86 10.20 -1.88
C LEU A 269 -7.73 11.72 -1.61
N SER A 270 -6.95 12.48 -2.39
CA SER A 270 -6.61 13.89 -2.12
C SER A 270 -7.25 14.89 -3.11
N PRO A 271 -8.59 14.98 -3.15
CA PRO A 271 -9.13 16.29 -2.81
C PRO A 271 -9.72 16.22 -1.41
N GLU A 272 -9.11 16.96 -0.49
CA GLU A 272 -9.58 17.16 0.89
C GLU A 272 -10.96 17.82 0.94
N SER A 273 -11.48 18.29 -0.19
CA SER A 273 -12.82 18.84 -0.26
C SER A 273 -13.82 17.80 0.26
N PRO A 274 -14.55 18.10 1.36
CA PRO A 274 -15.52 17.18 1.94
C PRO A 274 -16.66 16.85 0.96
N THR A 275 -16.83 17.67 -0.07
CA THR A 275 -17.80 17.44 -1.16
C THR A 275 -17.38 16.35 -2.14
N THR A 276 -16.11 15.93 -2.13
CA THR A 276 -15.67 14.85 -3.01
C THR A 276 -16.01 13.51 -2.39
N GLU A 277 -17.22 13.05 -2.70
CA GLU A 277 -17.74 11.76 -2.25
C GLU A 277 -16.74 10.63 -2.59
N VAL A 278 -16.43 9.85 -1.57
CA VAL A 278 -15.69 8.59 -1.71
C VAL A 278 -16.65 7.59 -2.32
N HIS A 279 -16.24 6.92 -3.40
CA HIS A 279 -17.08 5.88 -3.99
C HIS A 279 -17.24 4.71 -2.99
N PRO A 280 -18.43 4.14 -2.81
CA PRO A 280 -18.68 3.05 -1.84
C PRO A 280 -17.78 1.82 -2.00
N ALA A 281 -17.24 1.59 -3.20
CA ALA A 281 -16.28 0.51 -3.44
C ALA A 281 -14.90 0.70 -2.76
N PHE A 282 -14.56 1.90 -2.29
CA PHE A 282 -13.24 2.18 -1.70
C PHE A 282 -12.94 1.34 -0.46
N PRO A 283 -13.73 1.41 0.63
CA PRO A 283 -13.43 0.63 1.83
C PRO A 283 -13.26 -0.88 1.56
N PRO A 284 -14.18 -1.59 0.88
CA PRO A 284 -14.00 -3.01 0.63
C PRO A 284 -12.84 -3.32 -0.32
N MET A 285 -12.48 -2.39 -1.22
CA MET A 285 -11.31 -2.52 -2.09
C MET A 285 -10.00 -2.38 -1.31
N LEU A 286 -9.90 -1.39 -0.41
CA LEU A 286 -8.74 -1.21 0.47
C LEU A 286 -8.56 -2.44 1.38
N CYS A 287 -9.63 -2.95 1.99
CA CYS A 287 -9.61 -4.18 2.80
C CYS A 287 -9.21 -5.44 2.02
N SER A 288 -9.37 -5.44 0.69
CA SER A 288 -9.09 -6.61 -0.14
C SER A 288 -7.67 -6.60 -0.72
N SER A 289 -6.94 -5.49 -0.60
CA SER A 289 -5.57 -5.35 -1.11
C SER A 289 -4.54 -5.67 -0.03
N LEU A 290 -3.40 -6.18 -0.46
CA LEU A 290 -2.24 -6.49 0.39
C LEU A 290 -1.42 -5.25 0.75
N VAL A 291 -1.75 -4.07 0.21
CA VAL A 291 -1.03 -2.83 0.54
C VAL A 291 -1.08 -2.56 2.05
N PHE A 292 -2.19 -2.88 2.71
CA PHE A 292 -2.32 -2.66 4.16
C PHE A 292 -1.59 -3.70 5.00
N GLU A 293 -1.42 -4.92 4.50
CA GLU A 293 -0.56 -5.92 5.14
C GLU A 293 0.90 -5.42 5.17
N ALA A 294 1.38 -4.88 4.04
CA ALA A 294 2.69 -4.23 3.99
C ALA A 294 2.75 -3.00 4.92
N VAL A 295 1.78 -2.09 4.87
CA VAL A 295 1.72 -0.91 5.75
C VAL A 295 1.79 -1.31 7.23
N HIS A 296 1.05 -2.33 7.65
CA HIS A 296 1.12 -2.85 9.01
C HIS A 296 2.51 -3.37 9.36
N GLY A 297 3.14 -4.12 8.45
CA GLY A 297 4.53 -4.56 8.62
C GLY A 297 5.50 -3.41 8.90
N PHE A 298 5.43 -2.35 8.08
CA PHE A 298 6.25 -1.16 8.30
C PHE A 298 5.94 -0.48 9.64
N LEU A 299 4.66 -0.33 10.01
CA LEU A 299 4.29 0.31 11.28
C LEU A 299 4.71 -0.48 12.52
N ARG A 300 4.88 -1.81 12.40
CA ARG A 300 5.36 -2.70 13.46
C ARG A 300 6.87 -2.72 13.61
N GLU A 301 7.61 -2.16 12.66
CA GLU A 301 9.07 -2.11 12.72
C GLU A 301 9.53 -1.23 13.90
N GLU A 302 10.31 -1.79 14.81
CA GLU A 302 10.83 -1.08 16.00
C GLU A 302 12.23 -0.49 15.75
N SER A 303 12.90 -0.89 14.67
CA SER A 303 14.25 -0.43 14.35
C SER A 303 14.24 1.00 13.83
N HIS A 304 14.71 1.93 14.65
CA HIS A 304 14.88 3.34 14.27
C HIS A 304 15.74 3.55 13.01
N THR A 305 16.72 2.69 12.71
CA THR A 305 17.52 2.80 11.48
C THR A 305 16.69 2.53 10.23
N ASN A 306 15.78 1.54 10.30
CA ASN A 306 14.84 1.24 9.23
C ASN A 306 13.84 2.40 9.03
N TRP A 307 13.46 3.10 10.10
CA TRP A 307 12.65 4.32 10.00
C TRP A 307 13.34 5.46 9.24
N VAL A 308 14.64 5.69 9.49
CA VAL A 308 15.41 6.71 8.76
C VAL A 308 15.48 6.36 7.28
N VAL A 309 15.85 5.11 6.98
CA VAL A 309 16.07 4.66 5.60
C VAL A 309 14.77 4.69 4.80
N ASN A 310 13.66 4.29 5.42
CA ASN A 310 12.36 4.21 4.76
C ASN A 310 11.49 5.45 5.06
N GLY A 311 12.11 6.59 5.41
CA GLY A 311 11.39 7.79 5.85
C GLY A 311 10.34 8.29 4.86
N ASP A 312 10.60 8.15 3.55
CA ASP A 312 9.64 8.50 2.50
C ASP A 312 8.38 7.62 2.54
N ILE A 313 8.55 6.32 2.79
CA ILE A 313 7.43 5.37 2.93
C ILE A 313 6.62 5.74 4.16
N TYR A 314 7.25 5.96 5.31
CA TYR A 314 6.52 6.35 6.53
C TYR A 314 5.80 7.69 6.36
N SER A 315 6.38 8.65 5.63
CA SER A 315 5.70 9.91 5.30
C SER A 315 4.43 9.66 4.49
N GLU A 316 4.49 8.80 3.47
CA GLU A 316 3.32 8.45 2.67
C GLU A 316 2.28 7.61 3.42
N ILE A 317 2.72 6.73 4.33
CA ILE A 317 1.82 6.00 5.24
C ILE A 317 1.07 6.97 6.15
N MET A 318 1.76 7.96 6.75
CA MET A 318 1.09 8.93 7.62
C MET A 318 0.10 9.81 6.85
N LYS A 319 0.45 10.23 5.63
CA LYS A 319 -0.49 10.92 4.74
C LYS A 319 -1.73 10.05 4.46
N LEU A 320 -1.53 8.76 4.19
CA LEU A 320 -2.63 7.81 3.99
C LEU A 320 -3.53 7.71 5.23
N VAL A 321 -2.95 7.44 6.40
CA VAL A 321 -3.70 7.30 7.66
C VAL A 321 -4.50 8.58 7.94
N LYS A 322 -3.90 9.76 7.76
CA LYS A 322 -4.58 11.05 7.90
C LYS A 322 -5.76 11.20 6.93
N LEU A 323 -5.58 10.84 5.65
CA LEU A 323 -6.64 10.92 4.64
C LEU A 323 -7.80 9.97 4.97
N LEU A 324 -7.51 8.76 5.45
CA LEU A 324 -8.51 7.79 5.86
C LEU A 324 -9.27 8.27 7.10
N PHE A 325 -8.56 8.75 8.12
CA PHE A 325 -9.14 9.22 9.37
C PHE A 325 -10.03 10.45 9.20
N ASN A 326 -9.63 11.36 8.30
CA ASN A 326 -10.37 12.60 8.00
C ASN A 326 -11.63 12.38 7.17
N ARG A 327 -11.82 11.19 6.60
CA ARG A 327 -13.01 10.83 5.82
C ARG A 327 -13.92 9.96 6.68
N ALA A 328 -15.07 10.49 7.08
CA ALA A 328 -16.01 9.78 7.95
C ALA A 328 -16.37 8.36 7.43
N SER A 329 -16.52 8.18 6.12
CA SER A 329 -16.82 6.87 5.50
C SER A 329 -15.66 5.88 5.49
N LEU A 330 -14.45 6.31 5.87
CA LEU A 330 -13.23 5.48 5.95
C LEU A 330 -12.66 5.46 7.37
N ARG A 331 -13.32 6.08 8.35
CA ARG A 331 -12.82 6.13 9.74
C ARG A 331 -12.78 4.73 10.35
N ASP A 332 -13.86 3.97 10.21
CA ASP A 332 -13.96 2.61 10.72
C ASP A 332 -12.84 1.72 10.19
N PHE A 333 -12.39 1.96 8.95
CA PHE A 333 -11.28 1.24 8.36
C PHE A 333 -9.93 1.48 9.08
N VAL A 334 -9.75 2.64 9.71
CA VAL A 334 -8.54 2.97 10.49
C VAL A 334 -8.65 2.44 11.91
N THR A 335 -9.85 2.52 12.50
CA THR A 335 -10.07 2.26 13.94
C THR A 335 -10.38 0.80 14.24
N GLU A 336 -11.05 0.10 13.33
CA GLU A 336 -11.37 -1.32 13.47
C GLU A 336 -10.21 -2.22 13.01
N PRO A 337 -10.05 -3.40 13.61
CA PRO A 337 -9.14 -4.42 13.11
C PRO A 337 -9.43 -4.78 11.64
N LEU A 338 -8.41 -4.78 10.80
CA LEU A 338 -8.55 -5.24 9.42
C LEU A 338 -8.75 -6.78 9.38
N PRO A 339 -9.61 -7.29 8.48
CA PRO A 339 -9.81 -8.72 8.33
C PRO A 339 -8.54 -9.39 7.78
N ALA A 340 -8.16 -10.51 8.37
CA ALA A 340 -6.99 -11.28 7.94
C ALA A 340 -7.23 -11.95 6.59
N ILE A 341 -6.29 -11.80 5.66
CA ILE A 341 -6.33 -12.48 4.36
C ILE A 341 -5.52 -13.78 4.49
N ARG A 342 -6.16 -14.92 4.70
CA ARG A 342 -5.47 -16.21 4.89
C ARG A 342 -4.75 -16.69 3.65
N HIS A 343 -5.38 -16.50 2.49
CA HIS A 343 -4.82 -16.83 1.20
C HIS A 343 -5.18 -15.70 0.23
N SER A 344 -4.23 -15.29 -0.60
CA SER A 344 -4.49 -14.24 -1.60
C SER A 344 -3.98 -14.63 -2.98
N SER A 345 -4.86 -14.47 -3.97
CA SER A 345 -4.47 -14.43 -5.38
C SER A 345 -4.27 -12.99 -5.90
N GLY A 346 -4.38 -12.00 -5.00
CA GLY A 346 -4.44 -10.58 -5.35
C GLY A 346 -5.84 -10.17 -5.82
N ILE A 347 -6.16 -8.90 -5.59
CA ILE A 347 -7.49 -8.34 -5.85
C ILE A 347 -7.89 -8.44 -7.32
N GLN A 348 -6.93 -8.36 -8.25
CA GLN A 348 -7.17 -8.51 -9.69
C GLN A 348 -7.62 -9.92 -10.05
N ALA A 349 -6.87 -10.95 -9.66
CA ALA A 349 -7.20 -12.32 -10.04
C ALA A 349 -8.55 -12.73 -9.44
N TRP A 350 -8.82 -12.31 -8.21
CA TRP A 350 -10.10 -12.51 -7.54
C TRP A 350 -11.26 -11.81 -8.30
N MET A 351 -11.09 -10.55 -8.67
CA MET A 351 -12.11 -9.76 -9.37
C MET A 351 -12.45 -10.33 -10.77
N TRP A 352 -11.48 -10.94 -11.45
CA TRP A 352 -11.69 -11.58 -12.77
C TRP A 352 -12.08 -13.06 -12.69
N HIS A 353 -12.40 -13.59 -11.50
CA HIS A 353 -12.70 -15.02 -11.30
C HIS A 353 -11.59 -15.95 -11.77
N ARG A 354 -10.33 -15.49 -11.71
CA ARG A 354 -9.11 -16.24 -12.07
C ARG A 354 -8.29 -16.65 -10.84
N GLY A 355 -8.83 -16.45 -9.65
CA GLY A 355 -8.14 -16.72 -8.40
C GLY A 355 -9.13 -16.82 -7.24
N HIS A 356 -8.60 -17.25 -6.11
CA HIS A 356 -9.35 -17.40 -4.87
C HIS A 356 -8.58 -16.68 -3.76
N SER A 357 -9.34 -16.00 -2.90
CA SER A 357 -8.81 -15.40 -1.68
C SER A 357 -9.70 -15.82 -0.53
N VAL A 358 -9.10 -16.12 0.62
CA VAL A 358 -9.80 -16.54 1.83
C VAL A 358 -9.61 -15.43 2.86
N TRP A 359 -10.71 -14.92 3.39
CA TRP A 359 -10.69 -13.97 4.50
C TRP A 359 -11.15 -14.68 5.76
N GLU A 360 -10.47 -14.43 6.87
CA GLU A 360 -10.97 -14.80 8.18
C GLU A 360 -11.65 -13.60 8.82
N ALA A 361 -12.88 -13.79 9.29
CA ALA A 361 -13.59 -12.76 10.04
C ALA A 361 -12.82 -12.47 11.33
N HIS A 362 -12.57 -11.19 11.61
CA HIS A 362 -12.01 -10.62 12.84
C HIS A 362 -11.41 -11.66 13.80
N THR A 363 -10.20 -12.09 13.51
CA THR A 363 -9.42 -12.88 14.46
C THR A 363 -8.95 -11.98 15.58
N ARG A 364 -9.10 -12.45 16.82
CA ARG A 364 -8.52 -11.78 17.99
C ARG A 364 -7.00 -11.74 17.79
N GLY A 365 -6.45 -10.56 17.51
CA GLY A 365 -5.00 -10.37 17.35
C GLY A 365 -4.58 -9.46 16.21
N HIS A 366 -5.45 -9.16 15.24
CA HIS A 366 -5.14 -8.11 14.27
C HIS A 366 -5.32 -6.75 14.93
N GLU A 367 -4.25 -5.97 14.96
CA GLU A 367 -4.30 -4.58 15.38
C GLU A 367 -4.94 -3.73 14.27
N SER A 368 -5.69 -2.71 14.64
CA SER A 368 -6.14 -1.69 13.70
C SER A 368 -4.97 -0.81 13.26
N LEU A 369 -5.10 -0.10 12.14
CA LEU A 369 -4.08 0.87 11.73
C LEU A 369 -3.86 1.93 12.81
N HIS A 370 -4.94 2.37 13.46
CA HIS A 370 -4.88 3.24 14.63
C HIS A 370 -3.95 2.66 15.70
N ASN A 371 -4.16 1.40 16.10
CA ASN A 371 -3.33 0.77 17.11
C ASN A 371 -1.90 0.55 16.65
N ALA A 372 -1.67 0.22 15.38
CA ALA A 372 -0.32 0.07 14.82
C ALA A 372 0.44 1.41 14.86
N VAL A 373 -0.20 2.51 14.45
CA VAL A 373 0.33 3.88 14.54
C VAL A 373 0.61 4.26 15.99
N PHE A 374 -0.35 4.08 16.90
CA PHE A 374 -0.19 4.47 18.30
C PHE A 374 0.47 3.42 19.19
N SER A 375 0.94 2.32 18.60
CA SER A 375 1.69 1.29 19.31
C SER A 375 3.02 1.86 19.83
N GLY A 376 3.55 1.21 20.87
CA GLY A 376 4.82 1.61 21.47
C GLY A 376 5.96 1.67 20.46
N GLY A 377 5.98 0.82 19.43
CA GLY A 377 7.04 0.78 18.42
C GLY A 377 7.16 2.09 17.63
N SER A 378 6.06 2.53 17.02
CA SER A 378 6.02 3.76 16.22
C SER A 378 6.33 5.02 17.05
N GLN A 379 5.76 5.14 18.26
CA GLN A 379 6.03 6.27 19.14
C GLN A 379 7.48 6.29 19.66
N GLN A 380 8.01 5.12 20.02
CA GLN A 380 9.41 4.99 20.47
C GLN A 380 10.38 5.27 19.34
N ALA A 381 10.10 4.81 18.12
CA ALA A 381 10.92 5.09 16.95
C ALA A 381 11.02 6.60 16.71
N ILE A 382 9.88 7.32 16.70
CA ILE A 382 9.86 8.78 16.55
C ILE A 382 10.67 9.46 17.67
N ALA A 383 10.43 9.09 18.94
CA ALA A 383 11.16 9.66 20.07
C ALA A 383 12.68 9.42 19.98
N ARG A 384 13.11 8.24 19.52
CA ARG A 384 14.53 7.92 19.30
C ARG A 384 15.12 8.71 18.13
N LEU A 385 14.37 8.89 17.04
CA LEU A 385 14.80 9.70 15.89
C LEU A 385 15.09 11.15 16.33
N ASP A 386 14.21 11.74 17.13
CA ASP A 386 14.39 13.08 17.69
C ASP A 386 15.63 13.19 18.56
N ALA A 387 15.93 12.16 19.36
CA ALA A 387 17.09 12.13 20.24
C ALA A 387 18.41 11.93 19.46
N THR A 388 18.37 11.14 18.38
CA THR A 388 19.58 10.69 17.68
C THR A 388 20.03 11.65 16.59
N PHE A 389 19.10 12.29 15.86
CA PHE A 389 19.44 13.02 14.65
C PHE A 389 19.41 14.55 14.82
N GLN A 390 20.59 15.16 14.78
CA GLN A 390 20.72 16.62 14.71
C GLN A 390 20.52 17.20 13.29
N ARG A 391 20.51 16.35 12.25
CA ARG A 391 20.39 16.77 10.84
C ARG A 391 19.06 17.48 10.56
N ALA A 392 19.13 18.63 9.90
CA ALA A 392 17.96 19.46 9.61
C ALA A 392 16.88 18.73 8.79
N ASP A 393 17.30 17.92 7.82
CA ASP A 393 16.37 17.21 6.93
C ASP A 393 15.53 16.17 7.69
N LEU A 394 16.17 15.38 8.56
CA LEU A 394 15.48 14.38 9.40
C LEU A 394 14.61 15.03 10.47
N LYS A 395 15.01 16.20 10.99
CA LYS A 395 14.14 16.99 11.88
C LYS A 395 12.86 17.43 11.18
N SER A 396 12.92 17.78 9.90
CA SER A 396 11.72 18.18 9.14
C SER A 396 10.73 17.02 8.97
N ILE A 397 11.23 15.81 8.65
CA ILE A 397 10.43 14.59 8.51
C ILE A 397 9.82 14.22 9.87
N THR A 398 10.64 14.15 10.91
CA THR A 398 10.19 13.77 12.26
C THR A 398 9.18 14.77 12.83
N ALA A 399 9.37 16.07 12.58
CA ALA A 399 8.41 17.11 12.95
C ALA A 399 7.10 16.99 12.17
N SER A 400 7.15 16.63 10.87
CA SER A 400 5.94 16.38 10.07
C SER A 400 5.18 15.17 10.59
N LEU A 401 5.88 14.04 10.80
CA LEU A 401 5.29 12.82 11.35
C LEU A 401 4.65 13.13 12.70
N ARG A 402 5.37 13.76 13.63
CA ARG A 402 4.82 14.13 14.94
C ARG A 402 3.57 15.00 14.82
N ARG A 403 3.57 15.99 13.93
CA ARG A 403 2.41 16.86 13.72
C ARG A 403 1.21 16.05 13.24
N ASP A 404 1.40 15.16 12.26
CA ASP A 404 0.33 14.32 11.73
C ASP A 404 -0.19 13.34 12.81
N PHE A 405 0.71 12.74 13.61
CA PHE A 405 0.36 11.91 14.76
C PHE A 405 -0.49 12.66 15.79
N GLN A 406 -0.05 13.86 16.19
CA GLN A 406 -0.78 14.70 17.14
C GLN A 406 -2.15 15.10 16.58
N GLU A 407 -2.24 15.41 15.29
CA GLU A 407 -3.51 15.74 14.65
C GLU A 407 -4.48 14.54 14.68
N ILE A 408 -4.01 13.33 14.35
CA ILE A 408 -4.82 12.11 14.42
C ILE A 408 -5.25 11.84 15.86
N GLN A 409 -4.34 11.98 16.84
CA GLN A 409 -4.62 11.74 18.25
C GLN A 409 -5.66 12.71 18.82
N VAL A 410 -5.51 14.01 18.57
CA VAL A 410 -6.45 15.04 19.03
C VAL A 410 -7.84 14.79 18.45
N ARG A 411 -7.93 14.42 17.17
CA ARG A 411 -9.22 14.12 16.54
C ARG A 411 -9.83 12.82 17.06
N SER A 412 -9.02 11.82 17.37
CA SER A 412 -9.49 10.58 18.00
C SER A 412 -10.12 10.84 19.35
N TRP A 413 -9.55 11.73 20.16
CA TRP A 413 -10.12 12.09 21.47
C TRP A 413 -11.34 12.99 21.40
N ALA A 414 -11.50 13.75 20.31
CA ALA A 414 -12.65 14.62 20.11
C ALA A 414 -13.92 13.84 19.69
N ASP A 415 -13.80 12.57 19.31
CA ASP A 415 -14.94 11.74 18.95
C ASP A 415 -15.38 10.87 20.13
N PRO A 416 -16.50 11.22 20.82
CA PRO A 416 -16.99 10.45 21.96
C PRO A 416 -17.50 9.05 21.58
N ALA A 417 -17.58 8.72 20.28
CA ALA A 417 -17.95 7.40 19.80
C ALA A 417 -16.77 6.42 19.67
N LEU A 418 -15.52 6.89 19.84
CA LEU A 418 -14.35 6.01 19.85
C LEU A 418 -14.10 5.50 21.29
N PRO A 419 -13.99 4.18 21.49
CA PRO A 419 -13.83 3.57 22.81
C PRO A 419 -12.47 3.85 23.48
#